data_AF-A0A416GHY4-F1
#
_entry.id   AF-A0A416GHY4-F1
#
_cell.length_a   1.000
_cell.length_b   1.000
_cell.length_c   1.000
_cell.angle_alpha   90.00
_cell.angle_beta   90.00
_cell.angle_gamma   90.00
#
_symmetry.space_group_name_H-M   'P 1'
#
loop_
_entity.id
_entity.type
_entity.pdbx_description
1 polymer ?
#
loop_
_entity_poly.entity_id
_entity_poly.type
_entity_poly.pdbx_seq_one_letter_code
_entity_poly.pdbx_strand_id
1 'polypeptide(L)'
;MRKYFFMLSMLLGSVCLASEPDSIVYYHYAYEEPVRQPAEDEIIALRYHQKAVDLVFWGTTDEFDEAREGYLPGFFVLNGEDLVQKGDTLSFTLSIKGKKVFEKPVPVTCLSGDFVKGIPVSTNSYHFTKFLENKKFQLLKEGSALYLIDPAKDSKKRFVRSSFSEVKKLKRVL
;
A
#
# COMPACT_ATOMS: atom_id res chain seq x y z
N MET A 1 48.14 -40.30 5.68
CA MET A 1 47.34 -39.20 6.30
C MET A 1 46.60 -38.44 5.20
N ARG A 2 45.34 -38.11 5.50
CA ARG A 2 44.29 -37.46 4.69
C ARG A 2 44.75 -36.30 3.79
N LYS A 3 44.18 -36.21 2.59
CA LYS A 3 43.74 -34.94 2.00
C LYS A 3 42.37 -35.14 1.34
N TYR A 4 41.32 -34.77 2.08
CA TYR A 4 39.95 -34.70 1.56
C TYR A 4 39.80 -33.38 0.81
N PHE A 5 39.49 -33.44 -0.48
CA PHE A 5 39.16 -32.30 -1.31
C PHE A 5 37.69 -31.93 -1.04
N PHE A 6 37.46 -30.89 -0.23
CA PHE A 6 36.11 -30.38 0.05
C PHE A 6 35.72 -29.42 -1.08
N MET A 7 34.96 -29.92 -2.06
CA MET A 7 34.32 -29.08 -3.07
C MET A 7 33.02 -28.54 -2.46
N LEU A 8 33.08 -27.32 -1.92
CA LEU A 8 31.92 -26.59 -1.42
C LEU A 8 31.17 -26.02 -2.62
N SER A 9 30.09 -26.68 -3.05
CA SER A 9 29.14 -26.10 -4.00
C SER A 9 28.38 -24.98 -3.30
N MET A 10 28.70 -23.74 -3.65
CA MET A 10 27.84 -22.60 -3.32
C MET A 10 26.56 -22.70 -4.14
N LEU A 11 25.49 -23.21 -3.53
CA LEU A 11 24.13 -22.91 -3.94
C LEU A 11 23.92 -21.41 -3.76
N LEU A 12 23.98 -20.67 -4.88
CA LEU A 12 23.48 -19.30 -4.97
C LEU A 12 21.96 -19.35 -4.75
N GLY A 13 21.54 -19.29 -3.48
CA GLY A 13 20.19 -18.92 -3.14
C GLY A 13 19.95 -17.52 -3.71
N SER A 14 19.00 -17.40 -4.64
CA SER A 14 18.52 -16.12 -5.14
C SER A 14 17.83 -15.42 -3.97
N VAL A 15 18.62 -14.69 -3.17
CA VAL A 15 18.08 -13.66 -2.30
C VAL A 15 17.61 -12.58 -3.25
N CYS A 16 16.31 -12.56 -3.53
CA CYS A 16 15.67 -11.44 -4.19
C CYS A 16 15.76 -10.25 -3.22
N LEU A 17 16.92 -9.58 -3.19
CA LEU A 17 17.01 -8.23 -2.69
C LEU A 17 16.14 -7.41 -3.64
N ALA A 18 14.95 -7.03 -3.17
CA ALA A 18 14.16 -6.02 -3.85
C ALA A 18 15.08 -4.80 -4.04
N SER A 19 15.49 -4.56 -5.29
CA SER A 19 16.40 -3.47 -5.62
C SER A 19 15.70 -2.14 -5.32
N GLU A 20 16.45 -1.10 -4.96
CA GLU A 20 15.85 0.23 -4.85
C GLU A 20 15.15 0.62 -6.17
N PRO A 21 14.02 1.34 -6.10
CA PRO A 21 13.33 1.80 -7.29
C PRO A 21 14.12 2.90 -8.00
N ASP A 22 14.10 2.88 -9.34
CA ASP A 22 14.68 3.93 -10.18
C ASP A 22 13.92 5.25 -10.00
N SER A 23 12.61 5.19 -9.76
CA SER A 23 11.80 6.36 -9.42
C SER A 23 10.54 6.00 -8.62
N ILE A 24 10.02 6.97 -7.86
CA ILE A 24 8.77 6.83 -7.12
C ILE A 24 7.85 7.99 -7.49
N VAL A 25 6.59 7.67 -7.82
CA VAL A 25 5.55 8.65 -8.10
C VAL A 25 4.44 8.51 -7.06
N TYR A 26 4.11 9.61 -6.39
CA TYR A 26 3.08 9.66 -5.36
C TYR A 26 1.79 10.24 -5.92
N TYR A 27 0.67 9.67 -5.48
CA TYR A 27 -0.67 10.14 -5.77
C TYR A 27 -1.43 10.23 -4.44
N HIS A 28 -2.12 11.34 -4.19
CA HIS A 28 -2.97 11.51 -3.02
C HIS A 28 -4.43 11.56 -3.42
N TYR A 29 -5.31 11.04 -2.56
CA TYR A 29 -6.74 11.03 -2.81
C TYR A 29 -7.28 12.46 -2.85
N ALA A 30 -7.98 12.79 -3.94
CA ALA A 30 -8.63 14.07 -4.14
C ALA A 30 -10.06 13.97 -3.61
N TYR A 31 -10.25 14.33 -2.34
CA TYR A 31 -11.58 14.43 -1.74
C TYR A 31 -12.48 15.36 -2.54
N GLU A 32 -13.74 14.96 -2.70
CA GLU A 32 -14.79 15.86 -3.14
C GLU A 32 -15.16 16.76 -1.94
N GLU A 33 -14.98 18.07 -2.11
CA GLU A 33 -15.39 19.06 -1.09
C GLU A 33 -16.90 18.93 -0.81
N PRO A 34 -17.35 18.98 0.46
CA PRO A 34 -16.64 19.42 1.66
C PRO A 34 -16.15 18.28 2.58
N VAL A 35 -16.18 17.01 2.14
CA VAL A 35 -15.99 15.84 3.01
C VAL A 35 -14.51 15.50 3.18
N ARG A 36 -13.69 16.49 3.54
CA ARG A 36 -12.28 16.24 3.85
C ARG A 36 -12.13 15.85 5.31
N GLN A 37 -11.68 14.63 5.56
CA GLN A 37 -11.17 14.20 6.87
C GLN A 37 -9.66 14.07 6.75
N PRO A 38 -8.86 15.12 7.02
CA PRO A 38 -7.43 15.13 6.74
C PRO A 38 -6.63 14.01 7.43
N ALA A 39 -7.17 13.45 8.53
CA ALA A 39 -6.57 12.31 9.21
C ALA A 39 -6.69 11.01 8.37
N GLU A 40 -7.69 10.91 7.50
CA GLU A 40 -7.98 9.70 6.72
C GLU A 40 -7.43 9.76 5.29
N ASP A 41 -6.53 10.71 5.00
CA ASP A 41 -5.92 10.87 3.67
C ASP A 41 -5.41 9.51 3.14
N GLU A 42 -5.70 9.22 1.88
CA GLU A 42 -5.20 8.03 1.19
C GLU A 42 -4.08 8.39 0.23
N ILE A 43 -3.03 7.58 0.18
CA ILE A 43 -1.86 7.80 -0.68
C ILE A 43 -1.47 6.50 -1.37
N ILE A 44 -1.19 6.59 -2.66
CA ILE A 44 -0.61 5.52 -3.46
C ILE A 44 0.76 5.96 -3.96
N ALA A 45 1.77 5.12 -3.79
CA ALA A 45 3.07 5.27 -4.44
C ALA A 45 3.27 4.16 -5.48
N LEU A 46 3.53 4.56 -6.72
CA LEU A 46 4.04 3.67 -7.76
C LEU A 46 5.57 3.75 -7.76
N ARG A 47 6.23 2.62 -7.54
CA ARG A 47 7.69 2.51 -7.53
C ARG A 47 8.12 1.82 -8.81
N TYR A 48 8.80 2.54 -9.68
CA TYR A 48 9.25 2.03 -10.96
C TYR A 48 10.66 1.49 -10.85
N HIS A 49 10.84 0.29 -11.39
CA HIS A 49 12.12 -0.38 -11.60
C HIS A 49 12.28 -0.61 -13.10
N GLN A 50 13.50 -0.91 -13.57
CA GLN A 50 13.82 -1.03 -14.99
C GLN A 50 12.83 -1.85 -15.82
N LYS A 51 12.23 -2.89 -15.24
CA LYS A 51 11.29 -3.80 -15.92
C LYS A 51 10.03 -4.11 -15.11
N ALA A 52 9.81 -3.42 -14.00
CA ALA A 52 8.72 -3.74 -13.08
C ALA A 52 8.16 -2.48 -12.42
N VAL A 53 6.93 -2.58 -11.92
CA VAL A 53 6.33 -1.56 -11.07
C VAL A 53 5.81 -2.25 -9.82
N ASP A 54 6.12 -1.67 -8.67
CA ASP A 54 5.52 -2.04 -7.38
C ASP A 54 4.58 -0.93 -6.91
N LEU A 55 3.70 -1.28 -5.99
CA LEU A 55 2.74 -0.34 -5.41
C LEU A 55 2.80 -0.39 -3.89
N VAL A 56 2.78 0.77 -3.25
CA VAL A 56 2.53 0.92 -1.81
C VAL A 56 1.29 1.77 -1.62
N PHE A 57 0.39 1.34 -0.74
CA PHE A 57 -0.84 2.05 -0.43
C PHE A 57 -0.92 2.31 1.07
N TRP A 58 -0.99 3.58 1.45
CA TRP A 58 -1.41 4.04 2.76
C TRP A 58 -2.90 4.38 2.72
N GLY A 59 -3.71 3.59 3.40
CA GLY A 59 -5.16 3.77 3.42
C GLY A 59 -5.77 3.40 4.77
N THR A 60 -7.11 3.35 4.80
CA THR A 60 -7.89 3.00 5.98
C THR A 60 -8.62 1.68 5.77
N THR A 61 -9.01 1.00 6.85
CA THR A 61 -9.77 -0.26 6.78
C THR A 61 -11.10 -0.14 6.03
N ASP A 62 -11.58 1.07 5.74
CA ASP A 62 -12.79 1.32 4.94
C ASP A 62 -12.66 0.80 3.51
N GLU A 63 -11.44 0.64 3.01
CA GLU A 63 -11.21 -0.04 1.72
C GLU A 63 -11.71 -1.48 1.70
N PHE A 64 -11.87 -2.10 2.87
CA PHE A 64 -12.28 -3.49 3.03
C PHE A 64 -13.66 -3.66 3.67
N ASP A 65 -14.26 -2.59 4.18
CA ASP A 65 -15.58 -2.62 4.83
C ASP A 65 -16.67 -2.11 3.87
N GLU A 66 -17.87 -2.71 3.89
CA GLU A 66 -18.99 -2.30 3.05
C GLU A 66 -19.53 -0.91 3.44
N ALA A 67 -19.73 -0.69 4.74
CA ALA A 67 -20.19 0.57 5.30
C ALA A 67 -19.74 0.73 6.76
N ARG A 68 -19.06 1.85 7.04
CA ARG A 68 -18.59 2.18 8.40
C ARG A 68 -19.73 2.72 9.26
N GLU A 69 -20.12 1.99 10.30
CA GLU A 69 -21.19 2.39 11.23
C GLU A 69 -20.69 2.54 12.68
N GLY A 70 -20.41 3.78 13.10
CA GLY A 70 -20.22 4.12 14.52
C GLY A 70 -18.82 3.87 15.12
N TYR A 71 -17.78 3.67 14.30
CA TYR A 71 -16.40 3.50 14.77
C TYR A 71 -15.38 4.23 13.87
N LEU A 72 -14.17 4.48 14.39
CA LEU A 72 -13.04 5.04 13.63
C LEU A 72 -12.31 3.92 12.88
N PRO A 73 -11.84 4.16 11.65
CA PRO A 73 -11.17 3.14 10.88
C PRO A 73 -9.77 2.85 11.46
N GLY A 74 -9.25 1.66 11.16
CA GLY A 74 -7.83 1.39 11.31
C GLY A 74 -7.05 1.91 10.11
N PHE A 75 -5.74 2.09 10.27
CA PHE A 75 -4.84 2.55 9.20
C PHE A 75 -3.89 1.45 8.78
N PHE A 76 -3.56 1.37 7.51
CA PHE A 76 -2.59 0.40 7.01
C PHE A 76 -1.54 1.04 6.11
N VAL A 77 -0.46 0.30 5.91
CA VAL A 77 0.41 0.45 4.75
C VAL A 77 0.67 -0.93 4.16
N LEU A 78 0.18 -1.15 2.94
CA LEU A 78 0.23 -2.44 2.26
C LEU A 78 0.92 -2.30 0.90
N ASN A 79 1.66 -3.32 0.51
CA ASN A 79 2.14 -3.45 -0.86
C ASN A 79 1.03 -4.09 -1.71
N GLY A 80 0.93 -3.68 -2.98
CA GLY A 80 0.15 -4.44 -3.95
C GLY A 80 0.79 -5.82 -4.17
N GLU A 81 -0.05 -6.85 -4.23
CA GLU A 81 0.32 -8.22 -4.57
C GLU A 81 -0.28 -8.58 -5.94
N ASP A 82 0.27 -9.59 -6.62
CA ASP A 82 -0.21 -10.08 -7.94
C ASP A 82 -0.39 -8.98 -9.00
N LEU A 83 0.57 -8.06 -9.11
CA LEU A 83 0.49 -6.93 -10.04
C LEU A 83 0.47 -7.40 -11.50
N VAL A 84 -0.51 -6.91 -12.28
CA VAL A 84 -0.62 -7.16 -13.71
C VAL A 84 -0.92 -5.86 -14.45
N GLN A 85 0.02 -5.40 -15.27
CA GLN A 85 -0.15 -4.23 -16.13
C GLN A 85 -0.74 -4.64 -17.48
N LYS A 86 -1.81 -3.97 -17.92
CA LYS A 86 -2.40 -4.05 -19.27
C LYS A 86 -2.75 -2.66 -19.77
N GLY A 87 -2.00 -2.15 -20.75
CA GLY A 87 -2.17 -0.77 -21.23
C GLY A 87 -2.01 0.23 -20.10
N ASP A 88 -2.99 1.09 -19.88
CA ASP A 88 -3.02 2.10 -18.81
C ASP A 88 -3.59 1.59 -17.47
N THR A 89 -3.95 0.30 -17.39
CA THR A 89 -4.55 -0.31 -16.21
C THR A 89 -3.56 -1.23 -15.49
N LEU A 90 -3.36 -1.01 -14.20
CA LEU A 90 -2.62 -1.89 -13.29
C LEU A 90 -3.61 -2.60 -12.36
N SER A 91 -3.74 -3.92 -12.48
CA SER A 91 -4.52 -4.73 -11.54
C SER A 91 -3.63 -5.24 -10.41
N PHE A 92 -4.16 -5.29 -9.19
CA PHE A 92 -3.43 -5.74 -8.01
C PHE A 92 -4.37 -6.23 -6.91
N THR A 93 -3.84 -6.97 -5.95
CA THR A 93 -4.53 -7.42 -4.74
C THR A 93 -3.96 -6.71 -3.53
N LEU A 94 -4.81 -6.27 -2.60
CA LEU A 94 -4.39 -5.91 -1.25
C LEU A 94 -4.77 -7.02 -0.28
N SER A 95 -3.76 -7.56 0.40
CA SER A 95 -3.94 -8.60 1.41
C SER A 95 -3.81 -8.01 2.81
N ILE A 96 -4.93 -7.80 3.50
CA ILE A 96 -4.95 -7.23 4.86
C ILE A 96 -4.89 -8.31 5.95
N LYS A 97 -5.24 -9.56 5.62
CA LYS A 97 -5.30 -10.66 6.58
C LYS A 97 -3.93 -10.92 7.22
N GLY A 98 -3.87 -10.87 8.54
CA GLY A 98 -2.64 -11.06 9.31
C GLY A 98 -1.62 -9.92 9.21
N LYS A 99 -1.99 -8.78 8.60
CA LYS A 99 -1.15 -7.58 8.55
C LYS A 99 -1.43 -6.68 9.75
N LYS A 100 -0.45 -5.83 10.09
CA LYS A 100 -0.63 -4.80 11.12
C LYS A 100 -1.58 -3.72 10.63
N VAL A 101 -2.54 -3.37 11.48
CA VAL A 101 -3.42 -2.21 11.31
C VAL A 101 -3.21 -1.30 12.52
N PHE A 102 -3.10 -0.01 12.28
CA PHE A 102 -2.66 0.99 13.24
C PHE A 102 -3.82 1.87 13.71
N GLU A 103 -3.70 2.44 14.91
CA GLU A 103 -4.70 3.37 15.46
C GLU A 103 -4.60 4.78 14.89
N LYS A 104 -3.49 5.10 14.23
CA LYS A 104 -3.20 6.41 13.64
C LYS A 104 -2.64 6.25 12.24
N PRO A 105 -2.78 7.26 11.37
CA PRO A 105 -2.32 7.14 9.99
C PRO A 105 -0.82 6.93 9.92
N VAL A 106 -0.37 6.10 8.99
CA VAL A 106 1.05 5.75 8.90
C VAL A 106 1.80 6.82 8.08
N PRO A 107 2.97 7.31 8.55
CA PRO A 107 3.83 8.21 7.78
C PRO A 107 4.23 7.61 6.42
N VAL A 108 4.23 8.44 5.38
CA VAL A 108 4.60 8.03 4.00
C VAL A 108 6.05 7.57 3.88
N THR A 109 6.90 7.85 4.87
CA THR A 109 8.27 7.33 4.95
C THR A 109 8.34 5.85 5.32
N CYS A 110 7.27 5.27 5.86
CA CYS A 110 7.18 3.85 6.16
C CYS A 110 6.53 3.13 4.97
N LEU A 111 7.33 2.38 4.19
CA LEU A 111 6.87 1.70 2.98
C LEU A 111 6.26 0.30 3.22
N SER A 112 6.24 -0.16 4.47
CA SER A 112 5.64 -1.44 4.88
C SER A 112 5.20 -1.36 6.34
N GLY A 113 4.10 -2.03 6.66
CA GLY A 113 3.56 -2.09 8.01
C GLY A 113 4.52 -2.76 8.99
N ASP A 114 5.35 -3.68 8.52
CA ASP A 114 6.29 -4.42 9.36
C ASP A 114 7.33 -3.51 10.02
N PHE A 115 7.69 -2.41 9.34
CA PHE A 115 8.72 -1.47 9.78
C PHE A 115 8.17 -0.25 10.54
N VAL A 116 6.85 -0.15 10.72
CA VAL A 116 6.24 0.95 11.50
C VAL A 116 6.60 0.79 12.97
N LYS A 117 7.11 1.87 13.58
CA LYS A 117 7.49 1.95 15.00
C LYS A 117 6.79 3.14 15.66
N GLY A 118 6.50 3.01 16.95
CA GLY A 118 5.94 4.11 17.76
C GLY A 118 4.46 4.41 17.53
N ILE A 119 3.80 3.72 16.59
CA ILE A 119 2.36 3.81 16.38
C ILE A 119 1.70 2.53 16.94
N PRO A 120 0.75 2.65 17.89
CA PRO A 120 0.02 1.49 18.39
C PRO A 120 -0.70 0.74 17.26
N VAL A 121 -0.64 -0.59 17.34
CA VAL A 121 -1.48 -1.48 16.52
C VAL A 121 -2.89 -1.44 17.12
N SER A 122 -3.89 -1.22 16.28
CA SER A 122 -5.28 -1.13 16.71
C SER A 122 -5.78 -2.49 17.19
N THR A 123 -6.01 -2.60 18.49
CA THR A 123 -6.52 -3.83 19.13
C THR A 123 -7.93 -4.17 18.63
N ASN A 124 -8.74 -3.15 18.34
CA ASN A 124 -10.08 -3.32 17.77
C ASN A 124 -9.99 -3.82 16.33
N SER A 125 -9.08 -3.27 15.51
CA SER A 125 -8.87 -3.72 14.12
C SER A 125 -8.41 -5.18 13.99
N TYR A 126 -7.77 -5.75 15.02
CA TYR A 126 -7.39 -7.16 15.00
C TYR A 126 -8.60 -8.10 14.93
N HIS A 127 -9.73 -7.72 15.55
CA HIS A 127 -11.00 -8.43 15.37
C HIS A 127 -11.57 -8.24 13.96
N PHE A 128 -11.41 -7.06 13.35
CA PHE A 128 -11.89 -6.78 12.00
C PHE A 128 -11.09 -7.53 10.92
N THR A 129 -9.75 -7.47 10.94
CA THR A 129 -8.88 -8.12 9.92
C THR A 129 -9.02 -9.64 9.81
N LYS A 130 -9.62 -10.31 10.80
CA LYS A 130 -9.93 -11.73 10.75
C LYS A 130 -11.05 -12.06 9.76
N PHE A 131 -11.95 -11.11 9.52
CA PHE A 131 -13.10 -11.21 8.61
C PHE A 131 -12.90 -10.42 7.32
N LEU A 132 -11.90 -9.55 7.25
CA LEU A 132 -11.57 -8.84 6.02
C LEU A 132 -10.87 -9.79 5.05
N GLU A 133 -11.48 -9.92 3.88
CA GLU A 133 -10.93 -10.71 2.78
C GLU A 133 -9.92 -9.88 1.97
N ASN A 134 -9.00 -10.57 1.31
CA ASN A 134 -8.12 -9.94 0.34
C ASN A 134 -8.96 -9.36 -0.79
N LYS A 135 -8.62 -8.16 -1.24
CA LYS A 135 -9.45 -7.42 -2.19
C LYS A 135 -8.67 -7.03 -3.44
N LYS A 136 -9.32 -7.24 -4.58
CA LYS A 136 -8.76 -6.90 -5.89
C LYS A 136 -9.16 -5.49 -6.29
N PHE A 137 -8.21 -4.76 -6.81
CA PHE A 137 -8.39 -3.39 -7.29
C PHE A 137 -7.77 -3.22 -8.67
N GLN A 138 -8.18 -2.15 -9.34
CA GLN A 138 -7.54 -1.67 -10.55
C GLN A 138 -7.12 -0.21 -10.35
N LEU A 139 -5.95 0.14 -10.86
CA LEU A 139 -5.54 1.51 -11.08
C LEU A 139 -5.60 1.83 -12.55
N LEU A 140 -6.45 2.77 -12.93
CA LEU A 140 -6.50 3.32 -14.27
C LEU A 140 -5.78 4.67 -14.31
N LYS A 141 -4.75 4.77 -15.15
CA LYS A 141 -4.07 6.04 -15.40
C LYS A 141 -4.78 6.81 -16.50
N GLU A 142 -5.22 8.03 -16.20
CA GLU A 142 -5.77 8.95 -17.22
C GLU A 142 -5.11 10.32 -17.07
N GLY A 143 -4.29 10.71 -18.05
CA GLY A 143 -3.51 11.94 -18.00
C GLY A 143 -2.57 11.98 -16.79
N SER A 144 -2.75 12.98 -15.92
CA SER A 144 -1.99 13.14 -14.66
C SER A 144 -2.67 12.54 -13.43
N ALA A 145 -3.87 12.00 -13.58
CA ALA A 145 -4.65 11.41 -12.49
C ALA A 145 -4.53 9.88 -12.49
N LEU A 146 -4.76 9.31 -11.32
CA LEU A 146 -4.83 7.88 -11.10
C LEU A 146 -6.17 7.56 -10.48
N TYR A 147 -6.90 6.59 -11.02
CA TYR A 147 -8.19 6.20 -10.48
C TYR A 147 -8.10 4.81 -9.87
N LEU A 148 -8.36 4.73 -8.57
CA LEU A 148 -8.55 3.46 -7.88
C LEU A 148 -9.99 3.01 -8.11
N ILE A 149 -10.12 1.85 -8.75
CA ILE A 149 -11.39 1.23 -9.07
C ILE A 149 -11.52 -0.02 -8.22
N ASP A 150 -12.63 -0.11 -7.51
CA ASP A 150 -13.08 -1.32 -6.83
C ASP A 150 -14.16 -1.98 -7.68
N PRO A 151 -13.84 -3.07 -8.40
CA PRO A 151 -14.80 -3.73 -9.29
C PRO A 151 -15.99 -4.33 -8.54
N ALA A 152 -15.88 -4.57 -7.22
CA ALA A 152 -16.95 -5.17 -6.42
C ALA A 152 -18.01 -4.14 -5.99
N LYS A 153 -17.63 -2.86 -5.88
CA LYS A 153 -18.52 -1.78 -5.40
C LYS A 153 -18.93 -0.78 -6.49
N ASP A 154 -18.50 -0.99 -7.73
CA ASP A 154 -18.64 -0.02 -8.83
C ASP A 154 -18.21 1.40 -8.40
N SER A 155 -17.13 1.48 -7.61
CA SER A 155 -16.63 2.75 -7.06
C SER A 155 -15.31 3.15 -7.72
N LYS A 156 -15.14 4.46 -7.95
CA LYS A 156 -13.96 5.05 -8.60
C LYS A 156 -13.45 6.23 -7.77
N LYS A 157 -12.32 6.05 -7.08
CA LYS A 157 -11.65 7.12 -6.32
C LYS A 157 -10.58 7.78 -7.17
N ARG A 158 -10.62 9.12 -7.27
CA ARG A 158 -9.63 9.90 -8.01
C ARG A 158 -8.47 10.29 -7.10
N PHE A 159 -7.26 10.00 -7.56
CA PHE A 159 -6.02 10.44 -6.95
C PHE A 159 -5.29 11.38 -7.90
N VAL A 160 -4.68 12.43 -7.33
CA VAL A 160 -3.90 13.41 -8.08
C VAL A 160 -2.42 13.27 -7.75
N ARG A 161 -1.59 13.41 -8.78
CA ARG A 161 -0.13 13.31 -8.65
C ARG A 161 0.40 14.40 -7.72
N SER A 162 1.30 14.03 -6.83
CA SER A 162 1.98 14.95 -5.91
C SER A 162 3.45 14.64 -5.77
N SER A 163 4.19 15.67 -5.37
CA SER A 163 5.57 15.54 -4.96
C SER A 163 5.68 14.87 -3.58
N PHE A 164 6.83 14.25 -3.31
CA PHE A 164 7.12 13.67 -2.01
C PHE A 164 7.02 14.69 -0.86
N SER A 165 7.44 15.94 -1.11
CA SER A 165 7.40 17.02 -0.11
C SER A 165 5.97 17.45 0.23
N GLU A 166 5.04 17.38 -0.71
CA GLU A 166 3.62 17.64 -0.46
C GLU A 166 2.98 16.51 0.36
N VAL A 167 3.16 15.26 -0.05
CA VAL A 167 2.57 14.12 0.69
C VAL A 167 3.15 13.96 2.09
N LYS A 168 4.40 14.37 2.32
CA LYS A 168 5.02 14.39 3.65
C LYS A 168 4.43 15.46 4.56
N LYS A 169 3.89 16.56 4.01
CA LYS A 169 3.24 17.63 4.78
C LYS A 169 1.79 17.30 5.16
N LEU A 170 1.17 16.34 4.47
CA LEU A 170 -0.14 15.84 4.87
C LEU A 170 -0.01 15.35 6.31
N LYS A 171 -0.85 15.87 7.20
CA LYS A 171 -0.80 15.58 8.64
C LYS A 171 -1.28 14.14 8.87
N ARG A 172 -0.41 13.18 8.58
CA ARG A 172 -0.67 11.75 8.76
C ARG A 172 -0.49 11.32 10.22
N VAL A 173 0.33 12.00 11.02
CA VAL A 173 0.22 12.07 12.50
C VAL A 173 1.01 13.31 12.97
N LEU A 174 0.63 13.87 14.11
CA LEU A 174 1.46 14.78 14.93
C LEU A 174 2.62 14.02 15.60
#